data_AF-A0A1Y5FGP9-F1
#
_entry.id   AF-A0A1Y5FGP9-F1
#
_cell.length_a   1.000
_cell.length_b   1.000
_cell.length_c   1.000
_cell.angle_alpha   90.00
_cell.angle_beta   90.00
_cell.angle_gamma   90.00
#
_symmetry.space_group_name_H-M   'P 1'
#
loop_
_entity.id
_entity.type
_entity.pdbx_description
1 polymer ?
#
loop_
_entity_poly.entity_id
_entity_poly.type
_entity_poly.pdbx_seq_one_letter_code
_entity_poly.pdbx_strand_id
1 'polypeptide(L)' 'MKEEFPKDYFITIEGDSFREGRISVNKLNQEYVAEIDIVQIESRKIWQHVKTIYGRSTARDALEDGSYTLGKYLRGESVI' A
#
# COMPACT_ATOMS: atom_id res chain seq x y z
N MET A 1 19.76 0.05 13.39
CA MET A 1 19.61 0.19 11.92
C MET A 1 18.70 1.38 11.66
N LYS A 2 19.05 2.29 10.77
CA LYS A 2 18.08 3.28 10.27
C LYS A 2 17.09 2.53 9.38
N GLU A 3 15.80 2.66 9.64
CA GLU A 3 14.79 2.21 8.71
C GLU A 3 14.85 3.11 7.46
N GLU A 4 15.06 2.53 6.29
CA GLU A 4 15.05 3.25 5.02
C GLU A 4 13.61 3.32 4.51
N PHE A 5 13.12 4.55 4.32
CA PHE A 5 11.79 4.86 3.79
C PHE A 5 11.93 5.72 2.52
N PRO A 6 11.01 5.61 1.54
CA PRO A 6 9.85 4.72 1.51
C PRO A 6 10.23 3.24 1.42
N LYS A 7 9.33 2.38 1.92
CA LYS A 7 9.43 0.94 1.74
C LYS A 7 8.19 0.43 1.01
N ASP A 8 8.43 -0.07 -0.20
CA ASP A 8 7.38 -0.57 -1.06
C ASP A 8 7.20 -2.08 -0.88
N TYR A 9 5.94 -2.49 -0.78
CA TYR A 9 5.49 -3.87 -0.73
C TYR A 9 4.57 -4.11 -1.91
N PHE A 10 4.88 -5.13 -2.72
CA PHE A 10 4.08 -5.49 -3.89
C PHE A 10 3.32 -6.79 -3.62
N ILE A 11 2.03 -6.81 -3.99
CA ILE A 11 1.10 -7.88 -3.70
C ILE A 11 0.47 -8.34 -5.02
N THR A 12 0.73 -9.59 -5.39
CA THR A 12 0.12 -10.21 -6.58
C THR A 12 -1.41 -10.21 -6.47
N ILE A 13 -2.07 -9.80 -7.55
CA ILE A 13 -3.52 -9.87 -7.67
C ILE A 13 -3.86 -11.13 -8.45
N GLU A 14 -4.60 -12.05 -7.82
CA GLU A 14 -5.01 -13.29 -8.48
C GLU A 14 -5.90 -12.99 -9.70
N GLY A 15 -5.57 -13.61 -10.84
CA GLY A 15 -6.30 -13.40 -12.10
C GLY A 15 -5.90 -12.15 -12.89
N ASP A 16 -4.96 -11.34 -12.40
CA ASP A 16 -4.44 -10.18 -13.12
C ASP A 16 -2.92 -10.27 -13.32
N SER A 17 -2.50 -10.50 -14.56
CA SER A 17 -1.08 -10.64 -14.92
C SER A 17 -0.40 -9.32 -15.30
N PHE A 18 -1.13 -8.20 -15.31
CA PHE A 18 -0.60 -6.90 -15.73
C PHE A 18 -0.46 -5.92 -14.56
N ARG A 19 -1.22 -6.14 -13.49
CA ARG A 19 -1.30 -5.26 -12.33
C ARG A 19 -1.03 -5.99 -11.04
N GLU A 20 -0.51 -5.25 -10.07
CA GLU A 20 -0.32 -5.71 -8.70
C GLU A 20 -0.67 -4.61 -7.71
N GLY A 21 -0.98 -4.99 -6.48
CA GLY A 21 -1.13 -4.03 -5.39
C GLY A 21 0.23 -3.51 -4.94
N ARG A 22 0.30 -2.23 -4.58
CA ARG A 22 1.44 -1.59 -3.93
C ARG A 22 0.99 -1.03 -2.59
N ILE A 23 1.77 -1.30 -1.55
CA ILE A 23 1.68 -0.58 -0.27
C ILE A 23 3.03 0.10 -0.06
N SER A 24 3.05 1.43 -0.12
CA SER A 24 4.25 2.23 0.17
C SER A 24 4.17 2.76 1.59
N VAL A 25 5.00 2.20 2.47
CA VAL A 25 5.12 2.69 3.85
C VAL A 25 6.14 3.83 3.86
N ASN A 26 5.70 4.99 4.32
CA ASN A 26 6.48 6.20 4.43
C ASN A 26 6.61 6.60 5.91
N LYS A 27 7.70 7.29 6.24
CA LYS A 27 7.85 7.93 7.55
C LYS A 27 7.70 9.44 7.39
N LEU A 28 6.72 10.00 8.11
CA LEU A 28 6.45 11.43 8.14
C LEU A 28 6.63 11.93 9.58
N ASN A 29 7.75 12.59 9.85
CA ASN A 29 8.13 13.04 11.19
C ASN A 29 8.15 11.87 12.22
N GLN A 30 7.21 11.88 13.16
CA GLN A 30 7.03 10.87 14.20
C GLN A 30 5.94 9.82 13.86
N GLU A 31 5.35 9.92 12.68
CA GLU A 31 4.26 9.06 12.23
C GLU A 31 4.67 8.25 11.01
N TYR A 32 3.88 7.21 10.74
CA TYR A 32 3.98 6.40 9.55
C TYR A 32 2.71 6.54 8.70
N VAL A 33 2.91 6.48 7.39
CA VAL A 33 1.87 6.63 6.38
C VAL A 33 1.93 5.41 5.47
N ALA A 34 0.79 4.85 5.09
CA ALA A 34 0.71 3.83 4.06
C ALA A 34 -0.07 4.39 2.86
N GLU A 35 0.58 4.46 1.71
CA GLU A 35 -0.08 4.70 0.42
C GLU A 35 -0.41 3.37 -0.23
N ILE A 36 -1.65 3.19 -0.66
CA ILE A 36 -2.14 1.95 -1.25
C ILE A 36 -2.57 2.23 -2.67
N ASP A 37 -2.00 1.50 -3.62
CA ASP A 37 -2.22 1.68 -5.05
C ASP A 37 -2.35 0.34 -5.76
N ILE A 38 -2.93 0.38 -6.95
CA ILE A 38 -2.77 -0.65 -7.98
C ILE A 38 -1.79 -0.09 -9.01
N VAL A 39 -0.73 -0.83 -9.29
CA VAL A 39 0.33 -0.43 -10.22
C VAL A 39 0.46 -1.42 -11.37
N GLN A 40 0.98 -0.95 -12.50
CA GLN A 40 1.39 -1.83 -13.59
C GLN A 40 2.73 -2.51 -13.24
N ILE A 41 2.82 -3.82 -13.45
CA ILE A 41 4.01 -4.62 -13.06
C ILE A 41 5.28 -4.15 -13.79
N GLU A 42 5.18 -3.88 -15.10
CA GLU A 42 6.32 -3.52 -15.95
C GLU A 42 6.83 -2.10 -15.68
N SER A 43 5.92 -1.12 -15.62
CA SER A 43 6.26 0.31 -15.57
C SER A 43 6.28 0.88 -14.15
N ARG A 44 5.69 0.16 -13.18
CA ARG A 44 5.37 0.66 -11.82
C ARG A 44 4.49 1.91 -11.81
N LYS A 45 3.90 2.27 -12.95
CA LYS A 45 2.97 3.38 -13.06
C LYS A 45 1.72 3.06 -12.24
N ILE A 46 1.29 4.02 -11.42
CA ILE A 46 0.04 3.93 -10.69
C ILE A 46 -1.10 3.88 -11.70
N TRP A 47 -1.81 2.75 -11.70
CA TRP A 47 -3.04 2.55 -12.46
C TRP A 47 -4.22 3.17 -11.72
N GLN A 48 -4.27 2.95 -10.40
CA GLN A 48 -5.32 3.46 -9.55
C GLN A 48 -4.81 3.65 -8.13
N HIS A 49 -5.13 4.81 -7.55
CA HIS A 49 -4.95 5.04 -6.13
C HIS A 49 -6.13 4.44 -5.35
N VAL A 50 -5.86 3.67 -4.30
CA VAL A 50 -6.89 3.04 -3.47
C VAL A 50 -7.19 3.92 -2.25
N LYS A 51 -6.19 4.19 -1.40
CA LYS A 51 -6.32 4.99 -0.18
C LYS A 51 -4.95 5.37 0.37
N THR A 52 -4.90 6.45 1.12
CA THR A 52 -3.76 6.77 2.01
C THR A 52 -4.19 6.70 3.47
N ILE A 53 -3.42 5.98 4.29
CA ILE A 53 -3.64 5.82 5.73
C ILE A 53 -2.56 6.61 6.46
N TYR A 54 -2.97 7.59 7.26
CA TYR A 54 -2.09 8.47 8.03
C TYR A 54 -2.07 8.11 9.52
N GLY A 55 -1.13 8.72 10.26
CA GLY A 55 -1.14 8.75 11.73
C GLY A 55 -0.83 7.41 12.40
N ARG A 56 -0.07 6.53 11.76
CA ARG A 56 0.28 5.22 12.34
C ARG A 56 1.51 5.34 13.23
N SER A 57 1.49 4.67 14.39
CA SER A 57 2.57 4.76 15.37
C SER A 57 3.83 4.01 14.93
N THR A 58 3.68 2.94 14.16
CA THR A 58 4.81 2.16 13.64
C THR A 58 4.66 1.86 12.15
N ALA A 59 5.79 1.57 11.49
CA ALA A 59 5.81 1.11 10.10
C ALA A 59 5.01 -0.19 9.92
N ARG A 60 4.99 -1.03 10.96
CA ARG A 60 4.23 -2.28 10.98
C ARG A 60 2.73 -2.02 10.99
N ASP A 61 2.25 -1.12 11.85
CA ASP A 61 0.82 -0.77 11.90
C ASP A 61 0.36 -0.20 10.55
N ALA A 62 1.18 0.65 9.92
CA ALA A 62 0.92 1.18 8.59
C ALA A 62 0.82 0.08 7.52
N LEU A 63 1.72 -0.90 7.55
CA LEU A 63 1.68 -2.04 6.64
C LEU A 63 0.47 -2.95 6.87
N GLU A 64 0.14 -3.25 8.12
CA GLU A 64 -1.00 -4.12 8.47
C GLU A 64 -2.32 -3.48 8.04
N ASP A 65 -2.52 -2.19 8.36
CA ASP A 65 -3.70 -1.43 7.93
C ASP A 65 -3.76 -1.28 6.40
N GLY A 66 -2.61 -1.07 5.76
CA GLY A 66 -2.48 -1.03 4.31
C GLY A 66 -2.89 -2.34 3.64
N SER A 67 -2.42 -3.45 4.19
CA SER A 67 -2.71 -4.81 3.70
C SER A 67 -4.18 -5.16 3.87
N TYR A 68 -4.74 -4.84 5.04
CA TYR A 68 -6.17 -5.04 5.30
C TYR A 68 -7.05 -4.24 4.34
N THR A 69 -6.71 -2.97 4.11
CA THR A 69 -7.47 -2.06 3.22
C THR A 69 -7.37 -2.49 1.77
N LEU A 70 -6.18 -2.87 1.29
CA LEU A 70 -6.01 -3.42 -0.06
C LEU A 70 -6.85 -4.71 -0.23
N GLY A 71 -6.83 -5.60 0.75
CA GLY A 71 -7.64 -6.82 0.73
C GLY A 71 -9.14 -6.54 0.63
N LYS A 72 -9.65 -5.54 1.37
CA LYS A 72 -11.05 -5.08 1.24
C LYS A 72 -11.36 -4.58 -0.15
N TYR A 73 -10.50 -3.70 -0.68
CA TYR A 73 -10.65 -3.14 -2.00
C TYR A 73 -10.73 -4.22 -3.09
N LEU A 74 -9.82 -5.22 -3.04
CA LEU A 74 -9.79 -6.32 -4.00
C LEU A 74 -11.00 -7.25 -3.92
N ARG A 75 -11.67 -7.34 -2.76
CA ARG A 75 -12.95 -8.06 -2.60
C ARG A 75 -14.17 -7.24 -3.01
N GLY A 76 -14.00 -6.00 -3.47
CA GLY A 76 -15.09 -5.10 -3.84
C GLY A 76 -15.82 -4.49 -2.64
N GLU A 77 -15.23 -4.55 -1.44
CA GLU A 77 -15.78 -3.90 -0.26
C GLU A 77 -15.51 -2.39 -0.27
N SER A 78 -16.37 -1.61 0.39
CA SER A 78 -16.14 -0.18 0.57
C SER A 78 -14.90 0.08 1.44
N VAL A 79 -14.04 0.96 0.95
CA VAL A 79 -12.83 1.44 1.65
C VAL A 79 -12.89 2.95 1.93
N ILE A 80 -14.07 3.56 1.82
CA ILE A 80 -14.32 4.99 2.10
C ILE A 80 -14.10 5.25 3.59
#